data_AF-A0A934D9U3-F1
#
_entry.id   AF-A0A934D9U3-F1
#
_cell.length_a   1.000
_cell.length_b   1.000
_cell.length_c   1.000
_cell.angle_alpha   90.00
_cell.angle_beta   90.00
_cell.angle_gamma   90.00
#
_symmetry.space_group_name_H-M   'P 1'
#
loop_
_entity.id
_entity.type
_entity.pdbx_description
1 polymer ?
#
loop_
_entity_poly.entity_id
_entity_poly.type
_entity_poly.pdbx_seq_one_letter_code
_entity_poly.pdbx_strand_id
1 'polypeptide(L)'
;PELSKLAYASAKKLKIPVHPKGTVVVIQGPRFSTKAESEWFTKMGWDVINMTGYPEVSLAREQAMCYCAIALVTDYDVGIVVSEKLPPVSTEEIIKVFNQNNKKALTLIKKMLDDWSEQRKCRCGKALEGARV
;
A
#
# COMPACT_ATOMS: atom_id res chain seq x y z
N PRO A 1 15.12 -1.73 -1.86
CA PRO A 1 14.13 -0.63 -2.00
C PRO A 1 14.51 0.55 -1.10
N GLU A 2 15.00 1.64 -1.67
CA GLU A 2 15.32 2.87 -0.93
C GLU A 2 14.06 3.64 -0.56
N LEU A 3 13.12 3.73 -1.51
CA LEU A 3 11.84 4.44 -1.33
C LEU A 3 11.03 3.94 -0.13
N SER A 4 10.86 2.62 0.04
CA SER A 4 10.12 2.07 1.18
C SER A 4 10.80 2.38 2.52
N LYS A 5 12.15 2.37 2.56
CA LYS A 5 12.91 2.74 3.76
C LYS A 5 12.77 4.23 4.08
N LEU A 6 12.80 5.08 3.05
CA LEU A 6 12.56 6.51 3.17
C LEU A 6 11.16 6.77 3.70
N ALA A 7 10.13 6.17 3.11
CA ALA A 7 8.75 6.29 3.57
C ALA A 7 8.60 5.90 5.04
N TYR A 8 9.17 4.76 5.45
CA TYR A 8 9.14 4.33 6.85
C TYR A 8 9.86 5.31 7.79
N ALA A 9 11.05 5.77 7.42
CA ALA A 9 11.82 6.72 8.23
C ALA A 9 11.10 8.08 8.36
N SER A 10 10.56 8.62 7.26
CA SER A 10 9.79 9.86 7.25
C SER A 10 8.51 9.74 8.08
N ALA A 11 7.79 8.63 7.99
CA ALA A 11 6.61 8.36 8.82
C ALA A 11 6.97 8.31 10.32
N LYS A 12 8.08 7.67 10.70
CA LYS A 12 8.56 7.63 12.09
C LYS A 12 8.91 9.02 12.63
N LYS A 13 9.56 9.88 11.83
CA LYS A 13 9.83 11.28 12.21
C LYS A 13 8.55 12.07 12.45
N LEU A 14 7.52 11.85 11.63
CA LEU A 14 6.21 12.49 11.74
C LEU A 14 5.29 11.85 12.80
N LYS A 15 5.75 10.80 13.49
CA LYS A 15 4.95 10.03 14.45
C LYS A 15 3.65 9.47 13.85
N ILE A 16 3.64 9.18 12.55
CA ILE A 16 2.52 8.53 11.87
C ILE A 16 2.61 7.01 12.13
N PRO A 17 1.55 6.35 12.62
CA PRO A 17 1.52 4.90 12.74
C PRO A 17 1.73 4.24 11.37
N VAL A 18 2.69 3.31 11.29
CA VAL A 18 3.07 2.68 10.03
C VAL A 18 3.59 1.26 10.27
N HIS A 19 3.20 0.34 9.39
CA HIS A 19 3.76 -1.00 9.31
C HIS A 19 4.92 -1.00 8.29
N PRO A 20 6.12 -1.53 8.64
CA PRO A 20 7.28 -1.46 7.76
C PRO A 20 7.20 -2.39 6.54
N LYS A 21 6.30 -3.37 6.56
CA LYS A 21 6.10 -4.38 5.52
C LYS A 21 4.64 -4.83 5.51
N GLY A 22 4.20 -5.33 4.36
CA GLY A 22 2.90 -5.95 4.15
C GLY A 22 2.81 -6.55 2.75
N THR A 23 2.00 -7.59 2.61
CA THR A 23 1.71 -8.30 1.36
C THR A 23 0.31 -7.90 0.90
N VAL A 24 0.22 -7.38 -0.32
CA VAL A 24 -1.03 -6.83 -0.87
C VAL A 24 -1.63 -7.83 -1.83
N VAL A 25 -2.87 -8.27 -1.60
CA VAL A 25 -3.66 -8.95 -2.62
C VAL A 25 -4.35 -7.92 -3.50
N VAL A 26 -4.18 -8.05 -4.82
CA VAL A 26 -4.84 -7.19 -5.81
C VAL A 26 -5.96 -7.98 -6.47
N ILE A 27 -7.21 -7.53 -6.29
CA ILE A 27 -8.39 -8.13 -6.91
C ILE A 27 -8.90 -7.26 -8.05
N GLN A 28 -9.71 -7.83 -8.95
CA GLN A 28 -10.21 -7.14 -10.13
C GLN A 28 -11.16 -5.96 -9.81
N GLY A 29 -11.97 -6.06 -8.76
CA GLY A 29 -13.08 -5.12 -8.51
C GLY A 29 -14.18 -5.17 -9.59
N PRO A 30 -15.13 -4.21 -9.62
CA PRO A 30 -15.36 -3.14 -8.62
C PRO A 30 -16.09 -3.65 -7.37
N ARG A 31 -16.53 -4.91 -7.36
CA ARG A 31 -17.13 -5.53 -6.18
C ARG A 31 -16.08 -5.69 -5.08
N PHE A 32 -16.53 -5.56 -3.83
CA PHE A 32 -15.74 -6.04 -2.70
C PHE A 32 -15.69 -7.56 -2.67
N SER A 33 -14.75 -8.09 -1.89
CA SER A 33 -14.63 -9.51 -1.64
C SER A 33 -15.84 -10.03 -0.87
N THR A 34 -16.24 -11.25 -1.16
CA THR A 34 -17.16 -11.99 -0.31
C THR A 34 -16.44 -12.45 0.96
N LYS A 35 -17.21 -12.78 2.02
CA LYS A 35 -16.64 -13.32 3.26
C LYS A 35 -15.70 -14.50 3.04
N ALA A 36 -16.07 -15.42 2.14
CA ALA A 36 -15.26 -16.60 1.83
C ALA A 36 -13.91 -16.23 1.17
N GLU A 37 -13.90 -15.25 0.27
CA GLU A 37 -12.68 -14.76 -0.38
C GLU A 37 -11.76 -14.07 0.64
N SER A 38 -12.30 -13.19 1.48
CA SER A 38 -11.55 -12.50 2.52
C SER A 38 -10.95 -13.48 3.53
N GLU A 39 -11.70 -14.50 3.97
CA GLU A 39 -11.21 -15.57 4.83
C GLU A 39 -10.04 -16.33 4.19
N TRP A 40 -10.16 -16.62 2.90
CA TRP A 40 -9.12 -17.31 2.15
C TRP A 40 -7.86 -16.44 2.04
N PHE A 41 -7.99 -15.15 1.73
CA PHE A 41 -6.85 -14.22 1.68
C PHE A 41 -6.17 -14.11 3.06
N THR A 42 -6.91 -13.95 4.15
CA THR A 42 -6.31 -13.92 5.49
C THR A 42 -5.56 -15.21 5.80
N LYS A 43 -6.13 -16.39 5.50
CA LYS A 43 -5.48 -17.70 5.71
C LYS A 43 -4.22 -17.89 4.86
N MET A 44 -4.16 -17.27 3.69
CA MET A 44 -2.99 -17.29 2.81
C MET A 44 -1.89 -16.28 3.22
N GLY A 45 -2.10 -15.52 4.30
CA GLY A 45 -1.09 -14.60 4.86
C GLY A 45 -1.01 -13.25 4.15
N TRP A 46 -2.06 -12.84 3.44
CA TRP A 46 -2.15 -11.49 2.87
C TRP A 46 -2.48 -10.49 3.98
N ASP A 47 -1.81 -9.33 3.96
CA ASP A 47 -1.92 -8.31 5.01
C ASP A 47 -2.98 -7.24 4.67
N VAL A 48 -3.08 -6.86 3.39
CA VAL A 48 -4.02 -5.84 2.91
C VAL A 48 -4.55 -6.20 1.52
N ILE A 49 -5.71 -5.65 1.16
CA ILE A 49 -6.37 -5.86 -0.13
C ILE A 49 -6.53 -4.52 -0.86
N ASN A 50 -6.33 -4.50 -2.18
CA ASN A 50 -6.69 -3.36 -3.03
C ASN A 50 -7.06 -3.82 -4.46
N MET A 51 -7.31 -2.86 -5.35
CA MET A 51 -7.70 -3.11 -6.75
C MET A 51 -6.77 -2.48 -7.78
N THR A 52 -5.70 -1.79 -7.34
CA THR A 52 -4.90 -0.90 -8.20
C THR A 52 -3.41 -1.21 -8.23
N GLY A 53 -2.91 -2.07 -7.31
CA GLY A 53 -1.48 -2.37 -7.24
C GLY A 53 -0.92 -3.04 -8.50
N TYR A 54 -1.74 -3.82 -9.21
CA TYR A 54 -1.44 -4.44 -10.49
C TYR A 54 -2.35 -3.85 -11.58
N PRO A 55 -1.82 -3.52 -12.79
CA PRO A 55 -0.45 -3.74 -13.25
C PRO A 55 0.55 -2.62 -12.90
N GLU A 56 0.17 -1.60 -12.13
CA GLU A 56 0.99 -0.40 -11.86
C GLU A 56 2.42 -0.71 -11.41
N VAL A 57 2.59 -1.61 -10.42
CA VAL A 57 3.93 -1.96 -9.91
C VAL A 57 4.81 -2.63 -10.96
N SER A 58 4.21 -3.42 -11.86
CA SER A 58 4.92 -4.14 -12.93
C SER A 58 5.36 -3.15 -14.01
N LEU A 59 4.47 -2.27 -14.44
CA LEU A 59 4.77 -1.23 -15.42
C LEU A 59 5.84 -0.25 -14.90
N ALA A 60 5.77 0.15 -13.63
CA ALA A 60 6.81 0.98 -13.02
C ALA A 60 8.18 0.28 -13.02
N ARG A 61 8.20 -1.05 -12.82
CA ARG A 61 9.42 -1.85 -12.87
C ARG A 61 9.98 -1.95 -14.29
N GLU A 62 9.12 -2.14 -15.28
CA GLU A 62 9.46 -2.16 -16.71
C GLU A 62 10.00 -0.80 -17.19
N GLN A 63 9.55 0.31 -16.61
CA GLN A 63 10.11 1.65 -16.86
C GLN A 63 11.36 1.96 -16.02
N ALA A 64 11.93 0.97 -15.34
CA ALA A 64 13.09 1.14 -14.44
C ALA A 64 12.90 2.25 -13.39
N MET A 65 11.65 2.50 -12.96
CA MET A 65 11.32 3.51 -11.96
C MET A 65 11.57 2.98 -10.54
N CYS A 66 11.86 3.89 -9.61
CA CYS A 66 11.82 3.54 -8.20
C CYS A 66 10.36 3.65 -7.76
N TYR A 67 9.77 2.56 -7.29
CA TYR A 67 8.38 2.50 -6.89
C TYR A 67 8.26 2.05 -5.42
N CYS A 68 7.36 2.68 -4.67
CA CYS A 68 6.83 2.12 -3.43
C CYS A 68 5.34 2.46 -3.30
N ALA A 69 4.56 1.51 -2.81
CA ALA A 69 3.17 1.73 -2.44
C ALA A 69 3.08 2.21 -0.98
N ILE A 70 2.24 3.22 -0.74
CA ILE A 70 1.80 3.63 0.60
C ILE A 70 0.35 3.19 0.74
N ALA A 71 0.12 2.05 1.41
CA ALA A 71 -1.22 1.54 1.63
C ALA A 71 -1.86 2.24 2.82
N LEU A 72 -2.98 2.93 2.59
CA LEU A 72 -3.80 3.54 3.64
C LEU A 72 -4.89 2.54 4.01
N VAL A 73 -4.84 2.02 5.25
CA VAL A 73 -5.90 1.13 5.75
C VAL A 73 -7.13 1.99 6.04
N THR A 74 -8.18 1.82 5.24
CA THR A 74 -9.46 2.53 5.36
C THR A 74 -10.50 1.74 6.13
N ASP A 75 -10.40 0.42 6.07
CA ASP A 75 -11.37 -0.53 6.60
C ASP A 75 -10.69 -1.89 6.82
N TYR A 76 -11.42 -2.81 7.43
CA TYR A 76 -10.99 -4.20 7.66
C TYR A 76 -11.69 -5.17 6.70
N ASP A 77 -11.98 -4.72 5.46
CA ASP A 77 -12.77 -5.45 4.48
C ASP A 77 -14.10 -5.91 5.11
N VAL A 78 -14.44 -7.20 5.03
CA VAL A 78 -15.67 -7.74 5.66
C VAL A 78 -15.53 -8.05 7.16
N GLY A 79 -14.54 -7.47 7.84
CA GLY A 79 -14.41 -7.48 9.32
C GLY A 79 -13.86 -8.78 9.93
N ILE A 80 -13.35 -9.71 9.12
CA ILE A 80 -13.02 -11.08 9.54
C ILE A 80 -11.87 -11.13 10.56
N VAL A 81 -10.93 -10.19 10.49
CA VAL A 81 -9.73 -10.20 11.36
C VAL A 81 -10.04 -9.69 12.78
N VAL A 82 -11.16 -8.99 12.97
CA VAL A 82 -11.55 -8.43 14.26
C VAL A 82 -12.77 -9.18 14.78
N SER A 83 -12.51 -10.33 15.41
CA SER A 83 -13.40 -11.05 16.34
C SER A 83 -14.88 -10.60 16.32
N GLU A 84 -15.67 -11.22 15.47
CA GLU A 84 -17.14 -11.40 15.53
C GLU A 84 -18.09 -10.19 15.73
N LYS A 85 -17.66 -8.92 15.76
CA LYS A 85 -18.60 -7.81 16.10
C LYS A 85 -18.42 -6.47 15.38
N LEU A 86 -17.73 -6.42 14.23
CA LEU A 86 -17.76 -5.20 13.40
C LEU A 86 -18.72 -5.37 12.22
N PRO A 87 -19.73 -4.48 12.07
CA PRO A 87 -20.57 -4.50 10.88
C PRO A 87 -19.72 -4.24 9.63
N PRO A 88 -20.11 -4.76 8.46
CA PRO A 88 -19.47 -4.41 7.19
C PRO A 88 -19.49 -2.88 7.04
N VAL A 89 -18.33 -2.30 6.72
CA VAL A 89 -18.13 -0.85 6.74
C VAL A 89 -19.00 -0.20 5.66
N SER A 90 -19.73 0.87 6.00
CA SER A 90 -20.52 1.61 5.02
C SER A 90 -19.61 2.49 4.14
N THR A 91 -20.08 2.82 2.93
CA THR A 91 -19.35 3.69 2.01
C THR A 91 -18.99 5.05 2.64
N GLU A 92 -19.88 5.58 3.49
CA GLU A 92 -19.70 6.86 4.16
C GLU A 92 -18.56 6.83 5.20
N GLU A 93 -18.45 5.74 5.96
CA GLU A 93 -17.37 5.56 6.93
C GLU A 93 -16.00 5.44 6.25
N ILE A 94 -15.94 4.69 5.13
CA ILE A 94 -14.75 4.58 4.29
C ILE A 94 -14.30 5.97 3.83
N ILE A 95 -15.21 6.79 3.29
CA ILE A 95 -14.89 8.14 2.80
C ILE A 95 -14.36 9.03 3.93
N LYS A 96 -14.93 8.93 5.14
CA LYS A 96 -14.48 9.73 6.29
C LYS A 96 -13.05 9.35 6.71
N VAL A 97 -12.78 8.06 6.88
CA VAL A 97 -11.44 7.57 7.26
C VAL A 97 -10.43 7.88 6.15
N PHE A 98 -10.82 7.69 4.89
CA PHE A 98 -10.01 8.03 3.72
C PHE A 98 -9.59 9.51 3.72
N ASN A 99 -10.52 10.43 3.95
CA ASN A 99 -10.20 11.87 3.99
C ASN A 99 -9.24 12.24 5.14
N GLN A 100 -9.38 11.60 6.31
CA GLN A 100 -8.44 11.80 7.42
C GLN A 100 -7.05 11.26 7.10
N ASN A 101 -6.98 10.10 6.44
CA ASN A 101 -5.73 9.47 6.04
C ASN A 101 -5.05 10.22 4.89
N ASN A 102 -5.80 10.83 3.97
CA ASN A 102 -5.25 11.61 2.87
C ASN A 102 -4.40 12.79 3.34
N LYS A 103 -4.83 13.49 4.40
CA LYS A 103 -4.02 14.57 4.98
C LYS A 103 -2.67 14.06 5.48
N LYS A 104 -2.66 12.92 6.19
CA LYS A 104 -1.43 12.28 6.68
C LYS A 104 -0.55 11.80 5.53
N ALA A 105 -1.14 11.22 4.49
CA ALA A 105 -0.43 10.76 3.31
C ALA A 105 0.26 11.90 2.56
N LEU A 106 -0.43 13.03 2.38
CA LEU A 106 0.17 14.23 1.76
C LEU A 106 1.31 14.80 2.60
N THR A 107 1.16 14.88 3.93
CA THR A 107 2.25 15.30 4.82
C THR A 107 3.44 14.35 4.74
N LEU A 108 3.19 13.04 4.68
CA LEU A 108 4.23 12.03 4.52
C LEU A 108 4.97 12.19 3.19
N ILE A 109 4.25 12.33 2.07
CA ILE A 109 4.84 12.51 0.74
C ILE A 109 5.71 13.76 0.72
N LYS A 110 5.23 14.90 1.25
CA LYS A 110 6.04 16.12 1.35
C LYS A 110 7.33 15.88 2.13
N LYS A 111 7.23 15.21 3.28
CA LYS A 111 8.41 14.90 4.09
C LYS A 111 9.38 13.95 3.39
N MET A 112 8.87 13.00 2.62
CA MET A 112 9.70 12.12 1.80
C MET A 112 10.45 12.90 0.72
N LEU A 113 9.81 13.91 0.11
CA LEU A 113 10.46 14.79 -0.87
C LEU A 113 11.57 15.62 -0.21
N ASP A 114 11.35 16.16 1.00
CA ASP A 114 12.38 16.91 1.74
C ASP A 114 13.58 16.03 2.12
N ASP A 115 13.32 14.76 2.46
CA ASP A 115 14.35 13.79 2.85
C ASP A 115 14.93 13.03 1.62
N TRP A 116 14.47 13.34 0.40
CA TRP A 116 14.87 12.64 -0.82
C TRP A 116 16.31 12.98 -1.20
N SER A 117 17.08 11.96 -1.58
CA SER A 117 18.42 12.14 -2.15
C SER A 117 18.38 12.00 -3.66
N GLU A 118 19.04 12.90 -4.38
CA GLU A 118 19.23 12.79 -5.83
C GLU A 118 20.07 11.57 -6.23
N GLN A 119 20.90 11.06 -5.30
CA GLN A 119 21.72 9.88 -5.53
C GLN A 119 20.91 8.60 -5.34
N ARG A 120 20.70 7.88 -6.45
CA ARG A 120 20.03 6.58 -6.45
C ARG A 120 21.03 5.44 -6.19
N LYS A 121 20.88 4.71 -5.08
CA LYS A 121 21.74 3.53 -4.75
C LYS A 121 20.98 2.20 -4.86
N CYS A 122 19.69 2.23 -5.24
CA CYS A 122 18.91 1.02 -5.50
C CYS A 122 19.13 0.46 -6.91
N ARG A 123 18.93 -0.86 -7.04
CA ARG A 123 18.97 -1.60 -8.32
C ARG A 123 17.82 -1.29 -9.29
N CYS A 124 16.95 -0.35 -8.98
CA CYS A 124 15.74 -0.12 -9.78
C CYS A 124 16.06 0.52 -11.14
N GLY A 125 17.09 1.36 -11.25
CA GLY A 125 17.50 1.93 -12.55
C GLY A 125 18.14 0.92 -13.49
N LYS A 126 18.55 -0.23 -12.95
CA LYS A 126 19.14 -1.35 -13.66
C LYS A 126 18.15 -2.51 -13.83
N ALA A 127 16.86 -2.25 -13.63
CA ALA A 127 15.84 -3.29 -13.61
C ALA A 127 15.75 -4.08 -14.93
N LEU A 128 16.11 -3.44 -16.05
CA LEU A 128 16.08 -4.02 -17.39
C LEU A 128 17.42 -4.62 -17.84
N GLU A 129 18.49 -4.51 -17.05
CA GLU A 129 19.76 -5.14 -17.40
C GLU A 129 19.57 -6.66 -17.49
N GLY A 130 19.72 -7.22 -18.70
CA GLY A 130 19.54 -8.64 -18.97
C GLY A 130 18.08 -9.09 -19.16
N ALA A 131 17.11 -8.18 -19.12
CA ALA A 131 15.74 -8.51 -19.51
C ALA A 131 15.68 -8.78 -21.02
N ARG A 132 15.05 -9.89 -21.42
CA ARG A 132 14.75 -10.21 -22.82
C ARG A 132 13.26 -10.00 -23.03
N VAL A 133 12.90 -9.33 -24.12
CA VAL A 133 11.51 -9.17 -24.58
C VAL A 133 11.03 -10.48 -25.19
#